data_AF-E9GCW2-F1
#
_entry.id   AF-E9GCW2-F1
#
_cell.length_a   1.000
_cell.length_b   1.000
_cell.length_c   1.000
_cell.angle_alpha   90.00
_cell.angle_beta   90.00
_cell.angle_gamma   90.00
#
_symmetry.space_group_name_H-M   'P 1'
#
loop_
_entity.id
_entity.type
_entity.pdbx_description
1 polymer ?
#
loop_
_entity_poly.entity_id
_entity_poly.type
_entity_poly.pdbx_seq_one_letter_code
_entity_poly.pdbx_strand_id
1 'polypeptide(L)' 'NGLVEDPMAEYRERPLLNVWTEQEKEIFKEKYLLHPKNFGSTASYLERKSVADCVQFYYLSKKTINYK' A
#
# COMPACT_ATOMS: atom_id res chain seq x y z
N ASN A 1 -23.88 13.47 -1.10
CA ASN A 1 -23.87 12.77 -2.40
C ASN A 1 -22.44 12.48 -2.78
N GLY A 2 -22.01 11.21 -2.70
CA GLY A 2 -20.73 10.75 -3.25
C GLY A 2 -20.76 10.74 -4.77
N LEU A 3 -21.01 11.92 -5.36
CA LEU A 3 -21.09 12.11 -6.79
C LEU A 3 -19.67 12.06 -7.33
N VAL A 4 -19.30 10.95 -7.94
CA VAL A 4 -18.02 10.80 -8.63
C VAL A 4 -18.23 11.36 -10.04
N GLU A 5 -17.78 12.59 -10.27
CA GLU A 5 -17.97 13.29 -11.55
C GLU A 5 -17.22 12.61 -12.70
N ASP A 6 -16.01 12.10 -12.41
CA ASP A 6 -15.25 11.28 -13.33
C ASP A 6 -14.56 10.11 -12.59
N PRO A 7 -15.13 8.89 -12.67
CA PRO A 7 -14.59 7.72 -11.96
C PRO A 7 -13.18 7.34 -12.38
N MET A 8 -12.78 7.69 -13.61
CA MET A 8 -11.47 7.38 -14.15
C MET A 8 -10.42 8.38 -13.65
N ALA A 9 -10.78 9.66 -13.53
CA ALA A 9 -9.92 10.67 -12.91
C ALA A 9 -9.65 10.35 -11.44
N GLU A 10 -10.69 10.06 -10.65
CA GLU A 10 -10.52 9.74 -9.23
C GLU A 10 -9.65 8.47 -9.04
N TYR A 11 -9.82 7.46 -9.90
CA TYR A 11 -8.99 6.25 -9.88
C TYR A 11 -7.52 6.54 -10.25
N ARG A 12 -7.27 7.46 -11.18
CA ARG A 12 -5.91 7.90 -11.56
C ARG A 12 -5.25 8.74 -10.46
N GLU A 13 -6.03 9.47 -9.68
CA GLU A 13 -5.52 10.35 -8.62
C GLU A 13 -5.20 9.61 -7.31
N ARG A 14 -5.91 8.51 -7.01
CA ARG A 14 -5.61 7.68 -5.82
C ARG A 14 -4.14 7.26 -5.67
N PRO A 15 -3.46 6.72 -6.70
CA PRO A 15 -2.04 6.40 -6.58
C PRO A 15 -1.13 7.63 -6.47
N LEU A 16 -1.56 8.81 -6.96
CA LEU A 16 -0.81 10.07 -6.82
C LEU A 16 -0.88 10.61 -5.39
N LEU A 17 -1.97 10.36 -4.67
CA LEU A 17 -2.11 10.72 -3.26
C LEU A 17 -1.42 9.70 -2.34
N ASN A 18 -1.34 8.44 -2.78
CA ASN A 18 -0.78 7.33 -2.01
C ASN A 18 0.64 6.97 -2.45
N VAL A 19 1.53 7.97 -2.49
CA VAL A 19 2.95 7.78 -2.84
C VAL A 19 3.62 6.92 -1.77
N TRP A 20 4.32 5.86 -2.19
CA TRP A 20 5.14 5.02 -1.33
C TRP A 20 6.60 5.42 -1.45
N THR A 21 7.20 5.89 -0.35
CA THR A 21 8.64 6.17 -0.31
C THR A 21 9.45 4.88 -0.25
N GLU A 22 10.74 4.94 -0.60
CA GLU A 22 11.62 3.76 -0.50
C GLU A 22 11.70 3.23 0.93
N GLN A 23 11.73 4.12 1.92
CA GLN A 23 11.71 3.78 3.35
C GLN A 23 10.43 3.02 3.73
N GLU A 24 9.25 3.49 3.30
CA GLU A 24 7.98 2.81 3.57
C GLU A 24 7.95 1.42 2.92
N LYS A 25 8.52 1.28 1.72
CA LYS A 25 8.61 0.00 1.00
C LYS A 25 9.55 -0.98 1.71
N GLU A 26 10.68 -0.50 2.23
CA GLU A 26 11.61 -1.32 3.01
C GLU A 26 10.98 -1.77 4.32
N ILE A 27 10.34 -0.86 5.08
CA ILE A 27 9.58 -1.20 6.30
C ILE A 27 8.52 -2.24 5.98
N PHE A 28 7.75 -2.04 4.91
CA PHE A 28 6.74 -3.00 4.48
C PHE A 28 7.34 -4.37 4.19
N LYS A 29 8.44 -4.43 3.44
CA LYS A 29 9.13 -5.68 3.09
C LYS A 29 9.67 -6.38 4.34
N GLU A 30 10.36 -5.66 5.22
CA GLU A 30 10.92 -6.21 6.46
C GLU A 30 9.82 -6.80 7.34
N LYS A 31 8.76 -6.03 7.62
CA LYS A 31 7.65 -6.49 8.46
C LYS A 31 6.87 -7.64 7.81
N TYR A 32 6.71 -7.62 6.49
CA TYR A 32 6.07 -8.73 5.76
C TYR A 32 6.90 -10.02 5.83
N LEU A 33 8.23 -9.93 5.76
CA LEU A 33 9.12 -11.11 5.90
C LEU A 33 9.08 -11.69 7.32
N LEU A 34 8.97 -10.83 8.34
CA LEU A 34 8.83 -11.26 9.74
C LEU A 34 7.45 -11.86 10.05
N HIS A 35 6.39 -11.27 9.51
CA HIS A 35 5.01 -11.65 9.75
C HIS A 35 4.22 -11.74 8.44
N PRO A 36 4.38 -12.83 7.67
CA PRO A 36 3.74 -12.96 6.37
C PRO A 36 2.22 -12.87 6.47
N LYS A 37 1.61 -12.06 5.61
CA LYS A 37 0.16 -11.79 5.52
C LYS A 37 -0.45 -11.05 6.73
N ASN A 38 0.36 -10.57 7.68
CA ASN A 38 -0.13 -9.72 8.75
C ASN A 38 -0.05 -8.23 8.39
N PHE A 39 -0.97 -7.79 7.53
CA PHE A 39 -1.02 -6.38 7.08
C PHE A 39 -1.44 -5.40 8.19
N GLY A 40 -2.11 -5.89 9.24
CA GLY A 40 -2.46 -5.08 10.41
C GLY A 40 -1.22 -4.61 11.16
N SER A 41 -0.31 -5.54 11.46
CA SER A 41 0.97 -5.21 12.09
C SER A 41 1.81 -4.28 11.21
N THR A 42 1.93 -4.55 9.91
CA THR A 42 2.72 -3.68 9.01
C THR A 42 2.15 -2.27 8.90
N ALA A 43 0.83 -2.12 8.80
CA ALA A 43 0.19 -0.79 8.76
C ALA A 43 0.42 -0.01 10.06
N SER A 44 0.53 -0.68 11.21
CA SER A 44 0.85 -0.01 12.48
C SER A 44 2.23 0.66 12.49
N TYR A 45 3.15 0.25 11.61
CA TYR A 45 4.46 0.89 11.45
C TYR A 45 4.47 1.99 10.37
N LEU A 46 3.36 2.16 9.65
CA LEU A 46 3.22 3.11 8.56
C LEU A 46 2.10 4.11 8.91
N GLU A 47 2.45 5.18 9.60
CA GLU A 47 1.47 6.15 10.15
C GLU A 47 0.55 6.78 9.10
N ARG A 48 0.99 6.84 7.83
CA ARG A 48 0.23 7.42 6.72
C ARG A 48 -0.42 6.37 5.81
N LYS A 49 -0.30 5.07 6.12
CA LYS A 49 -0.84 3.97 5.31
C LYS A 49 -1.79 3.12 6.14
N SER A 50 -2.99 2.93 5.61
CA SER A 50 -3.96 2.02 6.22
C SER A 50 -3.65 0.56 5.86
N VAL A 51 -4.30 -0.38 6.55
CA VAL A 51 -4.25 -1.80 6.22
C VAL A 51 -4.67 -2.04 4.76
N ALA A 52 -5.69 -1.33 4.27
CA ALA A 52 -6.12 -1.41 2.88
C ALA A 52 -5.02 -1.00 1.89
N ASP A 53 -4.27 0.07 2.21
CA ASP A 53 -3.14 0.52 1.39
C ASP A 53 -2.01 -0.51 1.37
N CYS A 54 -1.72 -1.14 2.52
CA CYS A 54 -0.75 -2.22 2.65
C CYS A 54 -1.12 -3.45 1.79
N VAL A 55 -2.40 -3.84 1.79
CA VAL A 55 -2.92 -4.93 0.95
C VAL A 55 -2.80 -4.56 -0.53
N GLN A 56 -3.26 -3.36 -0.90
CA GLN A 56 -3.19 -2.89 -2.28
C GLN A 56 -1.73 -2.83 -2.78
N PHE A 57 -0.84 -2.28 -1.95
CA PHE A 57 0.58 -2.21 -2.24
C PHE A 57 1.16 -3.61 -2.48
N TYR A 58 0.86 -4.59 -1.62
CA TYR A 58 1.29 -5.97 -1.82
C TYR A 58 0.87 -6.53 -3.19
N TYR A 59 -0.38 -6.34 -3.62
CA TYR A 59 -0.82 -6.87 -4.91
C TYR A 59 -0.18 -6.16 -6.11
N LEU A 60 0.10 -4.86 -5.98
CA LEU A 60 0.80 -4.08 -7.00
C LEU A 60 2.30 -4.42 -7.07
N SER A 61 2.93 -4.65 -5.91
CA SER A 61 4.37 -4.84 -5.78
C SER A 61 4.82 -6.30 -5.78
N LYS A 62 3.97 -7.28 -5.46
CA LYS A 62 4.37 -8.71 -5.37
C LYS A 62 4.97 -9.30 -6.64
N LYS A 63 4.73 -8.67 -7.79
CA LYS A 63 5.32 -9.09 -9.08
C LYS A 63 6.67 -8.42 -9.35
N THR A 64 6.94 -7.27 -8.74
CA THR A 64 8.15 -6.47 -8.97
C THR A 64 9.14 -6.56 -7.81
N ILE A 65 8.64 -6.70 -6.59
CA ILE A 65 9.41 -6.88 -5.37
C ILE A 65 9.48 -8.36 -5.05
N ASN A 66 10.70 -8.89 -5.01
CA ASN A 66 10.94 -10.26 -4.59
C ASN A 66 10.79 -10.36 -3.06
N TYR A 67 9.63 -10.83 -2.62
CA TYR A 67 9.31 -11.12 -1.22
C TYR A 67 9.72 -12.55 -0.79
N LYS A 68 10.53 -13.23 -1.60
CA LYS A 68 10.96 -14.62 -1.43
C LYS A 68 12.47 -14.72 -1.27
#